data_AF-A0AAU8JH17-F1
#
_entry.id   AF-A0AAU8JH17-F1
#
_cell.length_a   1.000
_cell.length_b   1.000
_cell.length_c   1.000
_cell.angle_alpha   90.00
_cell.angle_beta   90.00
_cell.angle_gamma   90.00
#
_symmetry.space_group_name_H-M   'P 1'
#
loop_
_entity.id
_entity.type
_entity.pdbx_description
1 polymer ?
#
loop_
_entity_poly.entity_id
_entity_poly.type
_entity_poly.pdbx_seq_one_letter_code
_entity_poly.pdbx_strand_id
1 'polypeptide(L)' 'MIFFDSNIWLYRFLFDPDGDNSEEIRKHNIASNLTNSDSILISTQVINEVSAVLIKKAKISEIQLKKIIQ' A
#
# COMPACT_ATOMS: atom_id res chain seq x y z
N MET A 1 7.15 -13.83 -11.62
CA MET A 1 7.56 -12.68 -10.80
C MET A 1 6.86 -11.46 -11.37
N ILE A 2 6.01 -10.82 -10.58
CA ILE A 2 5.21 -9.65 -10.99
C ILE A 2 5.70 -8.44 -10.20
N PHE A 3 5.95 -7.34 -10.89
CA PHE A 3 6.27 -6.06 -10.24
C PHE A 3 4.99 -5.29 -9.96
N PHE A 4 4.83 -4.80 -8.72
CA PHE A 4 3.69 -3.97 -8.33
C PHE A 4 4.12 -2.55 -8.01
N ASP A 5 3.41 -1.60 -8.61
CA ASP A 5 3.52 -0.15 -8.39
C ASP A 5 3.02 0.24 -6.98
N SER A 6 3.39 1.44 -6.51
CA SER A 6 2.97 2.01 -5.23
C SER A 6 1.44 2.06 -5.08
N ASN A 7 0.68 2.32 -6.16
CA ASN A 7 -0.78 2.38 -6.09
C ASN A 7 -1.45 1.08 -5.61
N ILE A 8 -0.94 -0.09 -6.00
CA ILE A 8 -1.50 -1.37 -5.55
C ILE A 8 -1.35 -1.52 -4.04
N TRP A 9 -0.19 -1.12 -3.49
CA TRP A 9 0.04 -1.10 -2.06
C TRP A 9 -0.80 -0.04 -1.34
N LEU A 10 -1.05 1.11 -1.96
CA LEU A 10 -1.91 2.13 -1.39
C LEU A 10 -3.37 1.65 -1.28
N TYR A 11 -3.90 0.96 -2.27
CA TYR A 11 -5.24 0.34 -2.18
C TYR A 11 -5.32 -0.75 -1.12
N ARG A 12 -4.20 -1.45 -0.85
CA ARG A 12 -4.11 -2.42 0.25
C ARG A 12 -4.19 -1.74 1.61
N PHE A 13 -3.51 -0.60 1.79
CA PHE A 13 -3.31 0.00 3.11
C PHE A 13 -4.27 1.13 3.46
N LEU A 14 -4.89 1.76 2.46
CA LEU A 14 -5.69 2.97 2.65
C LEU A 14 -7.06 2.83 1.99
N PHE A 15 -8.03 3.51 2.58
CA PHE A 15 -9.33 3.82 1.97
C PHE A 15 -9.39 5.32 1.76
N ASP A 16 -9.86 5.76 0.58
CA ASP A 16 -10.19 7.17 0.37
C ASP A 16 -11.53 7.49 1.04
N PRO A 17 -11.58 8.32 2.09
CA PRO A 17 -12.83 8.64 2.79
C PRO A 17 -13.81 9.44 1.93
N ASP A 18 -13.32 10.11 0.87
CA ASP A 18 -14.14 10.87 -0.06
C ASP A 18 -14.50 10.05 -1.32
N GLY A 19 -14.02 8.81 -1.42
CA GLY A 19 -14.24 7.90 -2.54
C GLY A 19 -15.57 7.14 -2.47
N ASP A 20 -15.94 6.51 -3.59
CA ASP A 20 -17.06 5.57 -3.58
C ASP A 20 -16.71 4.31 -2.78
N ASN A 21 -17.46 4.06 -1.71
CA ASN A 21 -17.18 2.98 -0.77
C ASN A 21 -17.17 1.60 -1.43
N SER A 22 -18.03 1.38 -2.45
CA SER A 22 -18.09 0.08 -3.14
C SER A 22 -16.84 -0.17 -3.99
N GLU A 23 -16.36 0.84 -4.70
CA GLU A 23 -15.13 0.77 -5.48
C GLU A 23 -13.88 0.69 -4.61
N GLU A 24 -13.85 1.39 -3.47
CA GLU A 24 -12.71 1.31 -2.55
C GLU A 24 -12.60 -0.09 -1.93
N ILE A 25 -13.72 -0.70 -1.51
CA ILE A 25 -13.76 -2.10 -1.06
C ILE A 25 -13.30 -3.05 -2.18
N ARG A 26 -13.75 -2.82 -3.43
CA ARG A 26 -13.36 -3.66 -4.57
C ARG A 26 -11.85 -3.59 -4.83
N LYS A 27 -11.27 -2.39 -4.89
CA LYS A 27 -9.82 -2.19 -5.08
C LYS A 27 -9.03 -2.82 -3.94
N HIS A 28 -9.47 -2.62 -2.69
CA HIS A 28 -8.82 -3.19 -1.51
C HIS A 28 -8.79 -4.73 -1.56
N ASN A 29 -9.91 -5.36 -1.93
CA ASN A 29 -9.98 -6.82 -2.04
C ASN A 29 -9.07 -7.36 -3.15
N ILE A 30 -9.04 -6.70 -4.31
CA ILE A 30 -8.17 -7.10 -5.43
C ILE A 30 -6.70 -6.93 -5.04
N ALA A 31 -6.31 -5.77 -4.50
CA ALA A 31 -4.96 -5.52 -4.03
C ALA A 31 -4.53 -6.51 -2.95
N SER A 32 -5.44 -6.84 -2.02
CA SER A 32 -5.18 -7.83 -0.98
C SER A 32 -4.89 -9.21 -1.55
N ASN A 33 -5.68 -9.66 -2.52
CA ASN A 33 -5.47 -10.95 -3.17
C ASN A 33 -4.17 -10.97 -4.00
N LEU A 34 -3.88 -9.89 -4.72
CA LEU A 34 -2.67 -9.78 -5.54
C LEU A 34 -1.40 -9.77 -4.68
N THR A 35 -1.38 -8.99 -3.59
CA THR A 35 -0.18 -8.85 -2.77
C THR A 35 0.02 -9.97 -1.75
N ASN A 36 -0.89 -10.96 -1.70
CA ASN A 36 -0.71 -12.20 -0.93
C ASN A 36 0.01 -13.30 -1.73
N SER A 37 0.39 -13.07 -2.99
CA SER A 37 1.12 -14.08 -3.79
C SER A 37 2.63 -14.10 -3.46
N ASP A 38 3.27 -15.26 -3.54
CA ASP A 38 4.68 -15.44 -3.16
C ASP A 38 5.69 -14.93 -4.21
N SER A 39 5.24 -14.45 -5.37
CA SER A 39 6.12 -14.10 -6.49
C SER A 39 6.07 -12.62 -6.88
N ILE A 40 6.18 -11.77 -5.87
CA ILE A 40 6.12 -10.30 -5.97
C ILE A 40 7.52 -9.71 -5.95
N LEU A 41 7.77 -8.77 -6.86
CA LEU A 41 8.93 -7.90 -6.85
C LEU A 41 8.49 -6.48 -6.51
N ILE A 42 9.21 -5.83 -5.60
CA ILE A 42 9.03 -4.43 -5.22
C ILE A 42 10.38 -3.73 -5.22
N SER A 43 10.41 -2.47 -5.63
CA SER A 43 11.62 -1.64 -5.58
C SER A 43 11.66 -0.80 -4.30
N THR A 44 12.86 -0.39 -3.89
CA THR A 44 13.05 0.56 -2.78
C THR A 44 12.33 1.88 -3.04
N GLN A 45 12.25 2.32 -4.30
CA GLN A 45 11.50 3.53 -4.66
C GLN A 45 10.01 3.38 -4.32
N VAL A 46 9.38 2.25 -4.69
CA VAL A 46 7.98 1.97 -4.35
C VAL A 46 7.77 1.96 -2.84
N ILE A 47 8.69 1.34 -2.08
CA ILE A 47 8.65 1.36 -0.61
C ILE A 47 8.67 2.80 -0.07
N ASN A 48 9.53 3.66 -0.59
CA ASN A 48 9.65 5.06 -0.18
C ASN A 48 8.39 5.87 -0.50
N GLU A 49 7.81 5.68 -1.67
CA GLU A 49 6.57 6.37 -2.09
C GLU A 49 5.39 5.97 -1.20
N VAL A 50 5.17 4.67 -0.99
CA VAL A 50 4.12 4.16 -0.11
C VAL A 50 4.33 4.71 1.30
N SER A 51 5.56 4.68 1.79
CA SER A 51 5.93 5.20 3.10
C SER A 51 5.59 6.68 3.28
N ALA A 52 5.95 7.51 2.29
CA ALA A 52 5.67 8.94 2.32
C ALA A 52 4.16 9.23 2.33
N VAL A 53 3.36 8.44 1.61
CA VAL A 53 1.90 8.57 1.61
C VAL A 53 1.29 8.12 2.94
N LEU A 54 1.74 6.99 3.50
CA LEU A 54 1.26 6.49 4.80
C LEU A 54 1.56 7.46 5.95
N ILE A 55 2.74 8.06 5.98
CA ILE A 55 3.09 9.09 6.98
C ILE A 55 2.13 10.28 6.88
N LYS A 56 1.85 10.76 5.67
CA LYS A 56 0.97 11.91 5.44
C LYS A 56 -0.50 11.62 5.72
N LYS A 57 -1.02 10.48 5.23
CA LYS A 57 -2.45 10.16 5.26
C LYS A 57 -2.87 9.37 6.50
N ALA A 58 -2.06 8.41 6.94
CA ALA A 58 -2.38 7.56 8.09
C ALA A 58 -1.78 8.07 9.42
N LYS A 59 -1.06 9.21 9.41
CA LYS A 59 -0.37 9.80 10.57
C LYS A 59 0.56 8.81 11.29
N ILE A 60 1.09 7.82 10.56
CA ILE A 60 2.07 6.87 11.08
C ILE A 60 3.39 7.60 11.24
N SER A 61 4.02 7.47 12.40
CA SER A 61 5.34 8.09 12.62
C SER A 61 6.42 7.36 11.82
N GLU A 62 7.42 8.09 11.34
CA GLU A 62 8.56 7.51 10.60
C GLU A 62 9.27 6.40 11.39
N ILE A 63 9.29 6.51 12.72
CA ILE A 63 9.87 5.52 13.65
C ILE A 63 9.09 4.20 13.61
N GLN A 64 7.75 4.25 13.56
CA GLN A 64 6.92 3.04 13.45
C GLN A 64 7.12 2.36 12.10
N LEU A 65 7.28 3.15 11.04
CA LEU A 65 7.45 2.63 9.69
C LEU A 65 8.81 1.94 9.50
N LYS A 66 9.89 2.49 10.06
CA LYS A 66 11.23 1.86 10.02
C LYS A 66 11.25 0.49 10.68
N LYS A 67 10.45 0.27 11.75
CA LYS A 67 10.34 -1.02 12.44
C LYS A 67 9.60 -2.12 11.65
N ILE A 68 8.88 -1.76 10.59
CA ILE A 68 8.14 -2.71 9.74
C ILE A 68 8.99 -3.14 8.54
N ILE A 69 9.89 -2.26 8.09
CA ILE A 69 10.70 -2.45 6.88
C ILE A 69 12.06 -3.10 7.19
N GLN A 70 12.62 -2.88 8.39
CA GLN A 70 13.86 -3.53 8.88
C GLN A 70 13.57 -4.78 9.70
#